data_AF-A0A538M7N1-F1
#
_entry.id   AF-A0A538M7N1-F1
#
_cell.length_a   1.000
_cell.length_b   1.000
_cell.length_c   1.000
_cell.angle_alpha   90.00
_cell.angle_beta   90.00
_cell.angle_gamma   90.00
#
_symmetry.space_group_name_H-M   'P 1'
#
loop_
_entity.id
_entity.type
_entity.pdbx_description
1 polymer ?
#
loop_
_entity_poly.entity_id
_entity_poly.type
_entity_poly.pdbx_seq_one_letter_code
_entity_poly.pdbx_strand_id
1 'polypeptide(L)'
;LMFLHMGRVFLFGAYKYPRELNWIIGVLLLATGLFEGLTGYLLPFDQTAYWASVVAININGTAPFVGPYLASLLRGGAEIGPDTLSRFYSLHMLLVPGALIGLITLHLYLVVRLGVSSPPWSDEAAGDPREPEPPTARAGLVQTRPRGASLRGRPTE
;
A
#
# COMPACT_ATOMS: atom_id res chain seq x y z
N LEU A 1 -8.23 -4.98 -8.11
CA LEU A 1 -8.62 -4.62 -6.72
C LEU A 1 -7.51 -3.87 -5.97
N MET A 2 -6.31 -4.43 -5.82
CA MET A 2 -5.22 -3.83 -5.00
C MET A 2 -4.90 -2.36 -5.36
N PHE A 3 -4.78 -2.03 -6.65
CA PHE A 3 -4.57 -0.63 -7.09
C PHE A 3 -5.68 0.34 -6.63
N LEU A 4 -6.95 -0.08 -6.64
CA LEU A 4 -8.08 0.74 -6.15
C LEU A 4 -8.01 0.92 -4.62
N HIS A 5 -7.61 -0.13 -3.89
CA HIS A 5 -7.39 -0.07 -2.45
C HIS A 5 -6.26 0.90 -2.10
N MET A 6 -5.12 0.80 -2.78
CA MET A 6 -3.98 1.72 -2.60
C MET A 6 -4.36 3.16 -2.95
N GLY A 7 -5.08 3.37 -4.06
CA GLY A 7 -5.63 4.67 -4.45
C GLY A 7 -6.54 5.27 -3.38
N ARG A 8 -7.44 4.48 -2.79
CA ARG A 8 -8.27 4.89 -1.65
C ARG A 8 -7.41 5.28 -0.45
N VAL A 9 -6.47 4.45 -0.03
CA VAL A 9 -5.63 4.74 1.15
C VAL A 9 -4.80 6.01 0.97
N PHE A 10 -4.30 6.25 -0.25
CA PHE A 10 -3.57 7.46 -0.61
C PHE A 10 -4.47 8.72 -0.62
N LEU A 11 -5.56 8.71 -1.39
CA LEU A 11 -6.46 9.85 -1.56
C LEU A 11 -7.16 10.27 -0.25
N PHE A 12 -7.43 9.31 0.63
CA PHE A 12 -8.08 9.56 1.91
C PHE A 12 -7.08 9.86 3.04
N GLY A 13 -5.76 9.89 2.76
CA GLY A 13 -4.72 10.20 3.75
C GLY A 13 -4.56 9.16 4.85
N ALA A 14 -5.07 7.94 4.65
CA ALA A 14 -5.18 6.90 5.67
C ALA A 14 -3.81 6.34 6.12
N TYR A 15 -2.76 6.57 5.33
CA TYR A 15 -1.37 6.21 5.61
C TYR A 15 -0.68 7.08 6.68
N LYS A 16 -1.23 8.24 7.02
CA LYS A 16 -0.64 9.17 8.00
C LYS A 16 -0.57 8.55 9.40
N TYR A 17 0.30 9.09 10.25
CA TYR A 17 0.43 8.74 11.67
C TYR A 17 -0.94 8.47 12.35
N PRO A 18 -1.11 7.37 13.11
CA PRO A 18 -0.10 6.37 13.49
C PRO A 18 0.03 5.18 12.50
N ARG A 19 -0.53 5.25 11.29
CA ARG A 19 -0.68 4.08 10.38
C ARG A 19 0.42 3.90 9.33
N GLU A 20 1.55 4.57 9.49
CA GLU A 20 2.67 4.57 8.54
C GLU A 20 3.24 3.16 8.29
N LEU A 21 3.42 2.37 9.36
CA LEU A 21 3.87 0.98 9.24
C LEU A 21 2.88 0.12 8.46
N ASN A 22 1.57 0.32 8.68
CA ASN A 22 0.53 -0.41 7.96
C ASN A 22 0.53 -0.08 6.46
N TRP A 23 0.83 1.17 6.10
CA TRP A 23 1.03 1.59 4.71
C TRP A 23 2.26 0.93 4.06
N ILE A 24 3.40 0.87 4.76
CA ILE A 24 4.60 0.18 4.27
C ILE A 24 4.28 -1.29 3.98
N ILE A 25 3.58 -1.97 4.88
CA ILE A 25 3.14 -3.36 4.67
C ILE A 25 2.14 -3.47 3.50
N GLY A 26 1.26 -2.48 3.30
CA GLY A 26 0.39 -2.42 2.12
C GLY A 26 1.15 -2.28 0.79
N VAL A 27 2.22 -1.51 0.77
CA VAL A 27 3.14 -1.39 -0.38
C VAL A 27 3.90 -2.70 -0.62
N LEU A 28 4.38 -3.35 0.44
CA LEU A 28 5.01 -4.68 0.34
C LEU A 28 4.03 -5.72 -0.20
N LEU A 29 2.79 -5.75 0.29
CA LEU A 29 1.72 -6.61 -0.22
C LEU A 29 1.46 -6.36 -1.71
N LEU A 30 1.44 -5.11 -2.17
CA LEU A 30 1.32 -4.78 -3.60
C LEU A 30 2.50 -5.37 -4.41
N ALA A 31 3.74 -5.19 -3.94
CA ALA A 31 4.92 -5.73 -4.61
C ALA A 31 4.91 -7.27 -4.66
N THR A 32 4.61 -7.93 -3.54
CA THR A 32 4.50 -9.40 -3.46
C THR A 32 3.34 -9.93 -4.31
N GLY A 33 2.20 -9.25 -4.36
CA GLY A 33 1.06 -9.64 -5.20
C GLY A 33 1.32 -9.49 -6.70
N LEU A 34 2.12 -8.50 -7.11
CA LEU A 34 2.61 -8.39 -8.49
C LEU A 34 3.64 -9.47 -8.83
N PHE A 35 4.52 -9.82 -7.89
CA PHE A 35 5.48 -10.92 -8.04
C PHE A 35 4.79 -12.29 -8.11
N GLU A 36 3.70 -12.48 -7.35
CA GLU A 36 2.85 -13.66 -7.42
C GLU A 36 2.19 -13.80 -8.80
N GLY A 37 1.61 -12.71 -9.31
CA GLY A 37 1.03 -12.68 -10.66
C GLY A 37 2.06 -12.95 -11.77
N LEU A 38 3.30 -12.44 -11.61
CA LEU A 38 4.41 -12.74 -12.52
C LEU A 38 4.78 -14.22 -12.46
N THR A 39 5.07 -14.76 -11.28
CA THR A 39 5.55 -16.15 -11.13
C THR A 39 4.50 -17.17 -11.59
N GLY A 40 3.22 -16.93 -11.32
CA GLY A 40 2.12 -17.74 -11.86
C GLY A 40 2.01 -17.70 -13.38
N TYR A 41 2.27 -16.54 -14.02
CA TYR A 41 2.30 -16.42 -15.48
C TYR A 41 3.44 -17.20 -16.14
N LEU A 42 4.52 -17.52 -15.42
CA LEU A 42 5.64 -18.29 -15.96
C LEU A 42 5.37 -19.82 -15.98
N LEU A 43 4.40 -20.31 -15.20
CA LEU A 43 4.17 -21.75 -15.01
C LEU A 43 3.63 -22.54 -16.23
N PRO A 44 2.81 -21.96 -17.13
CA PRO A 44 2.42 -22.65 -18.37
C PRO A 44 3.61 -22.98 -19.28
N PHE A 45 4.73 -22.26 -19.11
CA PHE A 45 6.00 -22.46 -19.82
C PHE A 45 5.87 -22.52 -21.36
N ASP A 46 4.92 -21.74 -21.89
CA ASP A 46 4.77 -21.51 -23.33
C ASP A 46 5.90 -20.62 -23.87
N GLN A 47 5.92 -20.40 -25.19
CA GLN A 47 6.92 -19.53 -25.83
C GLN A 47 6.95 -18.12 -25.21
N THR A 48 5.81 -17.57 -24.80
CA THR A 48 5.72 -16.24 -24.21
C THR A 48 6.24 -16.21 -22.78
N ALA A 49 5.81 -17.17 -21.94
CA ALA A 49 6.31 -17.36 -20.57
C ALA A 49 7.82 -17.64 -20.54
N TYR A 50 8.37 -18.37 -21.52
CA TYR A 50 9.81 -18.61 -21.64
C TYR A 50 10.59 -17.30 -21.81
N TRP A 51 10.21 -16.45 -22.78
CA TRP A 51 10.88 -15.15 -22.96
C TRP A 51 10.61 -14.17 -21.81
N ALA A 52 9.44 -14.21 -21.19
CA ALA A 52 9.17 -13.47 -19.95
C ALA A 52 10.11 -13.92 -18.82
N SER A 53 10.40 -15.21 -18.70
CA SER A 53 11.37 -15.77 -17.73
C SER A 53 12.79 -15.28 -18.01
N VAL A 54 13.23 -15.27 -19.28
CA VAL A 54 14.52 -14.70 -19.70
C VAL A 54 14.64 -13.24 -19.24
N VAL A 55 13.64 -12.42 -19.53
CA VAL A 55 13.63 -10.98 -19.16
C VAL A 55 13.63 -10.82 -17.64
N ALA A 56 12.78 -11.55 -16.91
CA ALA A 56 12.70 -11.49 -15.45
C ALA A 56 14.03 -11.86 -14.78
N ILE A 57 14.67 -12.95 -15.21
CA ILE A 57 15.98 -13.39 -14.69
C ILE A 57 17.06 -12.35 -14.99
N ASN A 58 17.09 -11.80 -16.21
CA ASN A 58 18.09 -10.81 -16.59
C ASN A 58 17.94 -9.49 -15.84
N ILE A 59 16.71 -9.01 -15.62
CA ILE A 59 16.44 -7.80 -14.80
C ILE A 59 16.96 -8.01 -13.37
N ASN A 60 16.65 -9.14 -12.73
CA ASN A 60 17.18 -9.47 -11.41
C ASN A 60 18.71 -9.55 -11.40
N GLY A 61 19.31 -10.04 -12.49
CA GLY A 61 20.76 -10.10 -12.71
C GLY A 61 21.48 -8.75 -12.70
N THR A 62 20.80 -7.63 -12.97
CA THR A 62 21.40 -6.29 -13.01
C THR A 62 21.75 -5.70 -11.64
N ALA A 63 21.25 -6.27 -10.54
CA ALA A 63 21.52 -5.75 -9.20
C ALA A 63 23.01 -5.96 -8.79
N PRO A 64 23.74 -4.92 -8.36
CA PRO A 64 25.21 -4.93 -8.33
C PRO A 64 25.85 -5.92 -7.34
N PHE A 65 25.14 -6.30 -6.26
CA PHE A 65 25.67 -7.19 -5.23
C PHE A 65 25.04 -8.58 -5.26
N VAL A 66 23.71 -8.65 -5.24
CA VAL A 66 22.96 -9.92 -5.17
C VAL A 66 22.49 -10.43 -6.53
N GLY A 67 22.52 -9.61 -7.58
CA GLY A 67 21.91 -9.91 -8.88
C GLY A 67 22.46 -11.15 -9.56
N PRO A 68 23.79 -11.31 -9.73
CA PRO A 68 24.37 -12.50 -10.34
C PRO A 68 24.00 -13.80 -9.59
N TYR A 69 24.00 -13.76 -8.25
CA TYR A 69 23.58 -14.90 -7.42
C TYR A 69 22.09 -15.18 -7.62
N LEU A 70 21.22 -14.17 -7.54
CA LEU A 70 19.77 -14.31 -7.73
C LEU A 70 19.42 -14.83 -9.12
N ALA A 71 20.09 -14.34 -10.17
CA ALA A 71 19.87 -14.78 -11.55
C ALA A 71 20.30 -16.24 -11.76
N SER A 72 21.43 -16.68 -11.18
CA SER A 72 21.84 -18.09 -11.22
C SER A 72 20.91 -19.00 -10.41
N LEU A 73 20.41 -18.52 -9.27
CA LEU A 73 19.44 -19.22 -8.44
C LEU A 73 18.06 -19.32 -9.11
N LEU A 74 17.61 -18.31 -9.85
CA LEU A 74 16.37 -18.40 -10.62
C LEU A 74 16.52 -19.27 -11.87
N ARG A 75 17.69 -19.25 -12.54
CA ARG A 75 17.92 -19.95 -13.82
C ARG A 75 17.82 -21.47 -13.75
N GLY A 76 18.16 -22.13 -12.64
CA GLY A 76 18.18 -23.60 -12.59
C GLY A 76 19.58 -24.16 -12.86
N GLY A 77 20.06 -24.02 -14.09
CA GLY A 77 21.36 -24.51 -14.56
C GLY A 77 22.03 -23.57 -15.55
N ALA A 78 22.75 -24.12 -16.53
CA ALA A 78 23.42 -23.33 -17.58
C ALA A 78 22.41 -22.59 -18.50
N GLU A 79 21.32 -23.28 -18.83
CA GLU A 79 20.24 -22.79 -19.70
C GLU A 79 18.90 -22.77 -18.94
N ILE A 80 17.88 -22.14 -19.54
CA ILE A 80 16.52 -22.11 -18.99
C ILE A 80 15.79 -23.36 -19.46
N GLY A 81 15.19 -24.09 -18.53
CA GLY A 81 14.59 -25.40 -18.80
C GLY A 81 13.80 -25.96 -17.61
N PRO A 82 13.67 -27.29 -17.48
CA PRO A 82 12.85 -27.92 -16.43
C PRO A 82 13.21 -27.48 -15.01
N ASP A 83 14.51 -27.33 -14.69
CA ASP A 83 14.96 -26.87 -13.37
C ASP A 83 14.48 -25.45 -13.06
N THR A 84 14.44 -24.56 -14.06
CA THR A 84 13.90 -23.19 -13.93
C THR A 84 12.42 -23.25 -13.57
N LEU A 85 11.65 -24.08 -14.29
CA LEU A 85 10.22 -24.25 -14.08
C LEU A 85 9.93 -24.83 -12.69
N SER A 86 10.68 -25.84 -12.24
CA SER A 86 10.55 -26.37 -10.88
C SER A 86 10.83 -25.31 -9.80
N ARG A 87 11.83 -24.44 -9.99
CA ARG A 87 12.10 -23.33 -9.05
C ARG A 87 10.99 -22.30 -9.04
N PHE A 88 10.47 -21.86 -10.20
CA PHE A 88 9.32 -20.96 -10.25
C PHE A 88 8.05 -21.59 -9.67
N TYR A 89 7.82 -22.88 -9.86
CA TYR A 89 6.73 -23.61 -9.23
C TYR A 89 6.84 -23.61 -7.69
N SER A 90 8.02 -23.90 -7.13
CA SER A 90 8.24 -23.82 -5.68
C SER A 90 8.09 -22.41 -5.12
N LEU A 91 8.52 -21.38 -5.86
CA LEU A 91 8.32 -19.98 -5.48
C LEU A 91 6.82 -19.63 -5.45
N HIS A 92 6.09 -19.92 -6.52
CA HIS A 92 4.67 -19.58 -6.69
C HIS A 92 3.73 -20.40 -5.79
N MET A 93 4.01 -21.67 -5.53
CA MET A 93 3.10 -22.51 -4.73
C MET A 93 3.37 -22.46 -3.22
N LEU A 94 4.60 -22.13 -2.80
CA LEU A 94 5.00 -22.18 -1.39
C LEU A 94 5.47 -20.82 -0.86
N LEU A 95 6.55 -20.27 -1.43
CA LEU A 95 7.25 -19.13 -0.82
C LEU A 95 6.42 -17.85 -0.88
N VAL A 96 5.88 -17.52 -2.05
CA VAL A 96 5.18 -16.26 -2.28
C VAL A 96 3.78 -16.26 -1.64
N PRO A 97 2.95 -17.33 -1.73
CA PRO A 97 1.73 -17.45 -0.94
C PRO A 97 1.98 -17.43 0.57
N GLY A 98 3.03 -18.10 1.05
CA GLY A 98 3.42 -18.07 2.47
C GLY A 98 3.77 -16.66 2.95
N ALA A 99 4.54 -15.91 2.15
CA ALA A 99 4.84 -14.51 2.42
C ALA A 99 3.59 -13.62 2.37
N LEU A 100 2.69 -13.82 1.41
CA LEU A 100 1.41 -13.11 1.32
C LEU A 100 0.55 -13.36 2.56
N ILE A 101 0.40 -14.61 3.01
CA ILE A 101 -0.36 -14.94 4.22
C ILE A 101 0.22 -14.20 5.44
N GLY A 102 1.55 -14.29 5.66
CA GLY A 102 2.20 -13.62 6.78
C GLY A 102 2.04 -12.09 6.75
N LEU A 103 2.21 -11.47 5.59
CA LEU A 103 2.02 -10.03 5.41
C LEU A 103 0.55 -9.60 5.55
N ILE A 104 -0.41 -10.40 5.07
CA ILE A 104 -1.86 -10.14 5.25
C ILE A 104 -2.23 -10.23 6.72
N THR A 105 -1.76 -11.25 7.45
CA THR A 105 -1.99 -11.38 8.90
C THR A 105 -1.45 -10.16 9.65
N LEU A 106 -0.23 -9.72 9.34
CA LEU A 106 0.37 -8.54 9.97
C LEU A 106 -0.38 -7.25 9.62
N HIS A 107 -0.79 -7.08 8.36
CA HIS A 107 -1.56 -5.92 7.90
C HIS A 107 -2.93 -5.84 8.60
N LEU A 108 -3.69 -6.94 8.63
CA LEU A 108 -4.98 -7.00 9.30
C LEU A 108 -4.84 -6.79 10.81
N TYR A 109 -3.81 -7.35 11.45
CA TYR A 109 -3.51 -7.10 12.86
C TYR A 109 -3.30 -5.59 13.13
N LEU A 110 -2.52 -4.89 12.30
CA LEU A 110 -2.33 -3.44 12.46
C LEU A 110 -3.61 -2.64 12.19
N VAL A 111 -4.42 -3.02 11.20
CA VAL A 111 -5.73 -2.39 10.95
C VAL A 111 -6.66 -2.53 12.16
N VAL A 112 -6.73 -3.72 12.77
CA VAL A 112 -7.54 -3.97 13.98
C VAL A 112 -6.99 -3.20 15.19
N ARG A 113 -5.66 -3.05 15.31
CA ARG A 113 -5.02 -2.36 16.44
C ARG A 113 -4.98 -0.82 16.34
N LEU A 114 -4.98 -0.27 15.13
CA LEU A 114 -4.86 1.18 14.86
C LEU A 114 -6.16 1.83 14.37
N GLY A 115 -7.21 1.04 14.16
CA GLY A 115 -8.50 1.48 13.67
C GLY A 115 -8.52 1.89 12.19
N VAL A 116 -9.72 2.04 11.65
CA VAL A 116 -9.96 2.48 10.27
C VAL A 116 -10.12 4.00 10.26
N SER A 117 -9.47 4.68 9.31
CA SER A 117 -9.66 6.11 9.09
C SER A 117 -11.03 6.42 8.49
N SER A 118 -11.79 7.32 9.10
CA SER A 118 -12.96 7.91 8.44
C SER A 118 -12.57 8.72 7.18
N PRO A 119 -13.51 8.98 6.26
CA PRO A 119 -13.29 9.90 5.15
C PRO A 119 -12.85 11.30 5.61
N PRO A 120 -12.10 12.04 4.77
CA PRO A 120 -11.66 13.40 5.12
C PRO A 120 -12.81 14.41 5.20
N TRP A 121 -14.02 14.05 4.76
CA TRP A 121 -15.23 14.89 4.78
C TRP A 121 -16.27 14.48 5.85
N SER A 122 -15.96 13.55 6.75
CA SER A 122 -16.87 13.19 7.85
C SER A 122 -16.55 13.96 9.13
N ASP A 123 -17.57 14.43 9.84
CA ASP A 123 -17.39 15.11 11.14
C ASP A 123 -16.99 14.13 12.25
N GLU A 124 -17.17 12.83 12.03
CA GLU A 124 -16.77 11.74 12.93
C GLU A 124 -15.39 11.18 12.53
N ALA A 125 -14.46 11.09 13.48
CA ALA A 125 -13.16 10.46 13.35
C ALA A 125 -13.15 9.05 13.97
N ALA A 126 -13.16 8.03 13.13
CA ALA A 126 -13.09 6.62 13.49
C ALA A 126 -14.18 6.15 14.49
N GLY A 127 -15.33 6.82 14.55
CA GLY A 127 -16.43 6.52 15.47
C GLY A 127 -16.48 7.40 16.73
N ASP A 128 -15.54 8.31 16.89
CA ASP A 128 -15.51 9.36 17.92
C ASP A 128 -15.79 10.73 17.24
N PRO A 129 -16.51 11.69 17.85
CA PRO A 129 -16.64 13.02 17.27
C PRO A 129 -15.26 13.66 17.07
N ARG A 130 -15.01 14.32 15.93
CA ARG A 130 -13.78 15.12 15.82
C ARG A 130 -13.80 16.22 16.88
N GLU A 131 -12.82 16.20 17.79
CA GLU A 131 -12.46 17.43 18.48
C GLU A 131 -12.12 18.47 17.41
N PRO A 132 -12.77 19.66 17.43
CA PRO A 132 -12.48 20.69 16.44
C PRO A 132 -11.01 21.08 16.57
N GLU A 133 -10.29 21.09 15.44
CA GLU A 133 -8.88 21.47 15.41
C GLU A 133 -8.73 22.83 16.12
N PRO A 134 -7.89 22.94 17.17
CA PRO A 134 -7.78 24.16 17.95
C PRO A 134 -7.40 25.28 16.98
N PRO A 135 -8.16 26.39 16.93
CA PRO A 135 -8.12 27.32 15.81
C PRO A 135 -6.69 27.82 15.61
N THR A 136 -6.08 27.36 14.52
CA THR A 136 -4.72 27.79 14.17
C THR A 136 -4.71 29.32 14.13
N ALA A 137 -3.65 29.95 14.65
CA ALA A 137 -3.62 31.39 14.97
C ALA A 137 -3.68 32.34 13.75
N ARG A 138 -4.14 31.84 12.60
CA ARG A 138 -4.49 32.59 11.39
C ARG A 138 -5.97 32.39 11.07
N ALA A 139 -6.84 32.77 12.01
CA ALA A 139 -8.24 33.09 11.72
C ALA A 139 -8.31 34.32 10.78
N GLY A 140 -8.03 34.09 9.50
CA GLY A 140 -7.76 35.13 8.51
C GLY A 140 -8.77 35.14 7.35
N LEU A 141 -9.38 36.31 7.15
CA LEU A 141 -9.95 36.79 5.88
C LEU A 141 -11.33 36.28 5.41
N VAL A 142 -11.95 35.27 6.03
CA VAL A 142 -13.35 34.88 5.67
C VAL A 142 -14.28 34.81 6.89
N GLN A 143 -14.28 35.86 7.71
CA GLN A 143 -15.41 36.16 8.61
C GLN A 143 -16.28 37.25 7.98
N THR A 144 -17.38 36.85 7.33
CA THR A 144 -18.43 37.75 6.85
C THR A 144 -19.25 38.28 8.02
N ARG A 145 -18.69 39.23 8.77
CA ARG A 145 -19.35 39.88 9.91
C ARG A 145 -20.64 40.57 9.43
N PRO A 146 -21.84 40.22 9.95
CA PRO A 146 -23.07 40.90 9.60
C PRO A 146 -23.00 42.38 10.02
N ARG A 147 -23.06 43.28 9.03
CA ARG A 147 -22.89 44.73 9.24
C ARG A 147 -24.24 45.35 9.59
N GLY A 148 -24.72 45.17 10.81
CA GLY A 148 -26.05 45.69 11.19
C GLY A 148 -26.61 45.27 12.55
N ALA A 149 -25.85 45.43 13.64
CA ALA A 149 -26.38 45.33 15.00
C ALA A 149 -25.71 46.35 15.92
N SER A 150 -25.88 47.65 15.62
CA SER A 150 -25.42 48.70 16.52
C SER A 150 -26.32 48.81 17.75
N LEU A 151 -25.72 48.50 18.88
CA LEU A 151 -26.13 48.85 20.24
C LEU A 151 -27.03 50.09 20.31
N ARG A 152 -28.24 49.95 20.87
CA ARG A 152 -29.05 51.09 21.37
C ARG A 152 -29.75 50.72 22.68
N GLY A 153 -29.20 51.22 23.79
CA GLY A 153 -29.94 51.56 25.01
C GLY A 153 -30.41 50.44 25.95
N ARG A 154 -29.57 50.07 26.93
CA ARG A 154 -29.94 50.15 28.36
C ARG A 154 -29.35 51.45 28.92
N PRO A 155 -29.70 51.97 30.12
CA PRO A 155 -30.73 51.56 31.12
C PRO A 155 -31.92 52.57 31.09
N THR A 156 -32.84 52.76 32.06
CA THR A 156 -33.15 52.24 33.43
C THR A 156 -34.64 51.82 33.50
N GLU A 157 -35.33 51.47 34.61
CA GLU A 157 -35.05 51.24 36.05
C GLU A 157 -35.57 49.83 36.44
#